data_AF-A0A7K1BS98-F1
#
_entry.id   AF-A0A7K1BS98-F1
#
_cell.length_a   1.000
_cell.length_b   1.000
_cell.length_c   1.000
_cell.angle_alpha   90.00
_cell.angle_beta   90.00
_cell.angle_gamma   90.00
#
_symmetry.space_group_name_H-M   'P 1'
#
loop_
_entity.id
_entity.type
_entity.pdbx_description
1 polymer ?
#
loop_
_entity_poly.entity_id
_entity_poly.type
_entity_poly.pdbx_seq_one_letter_code
_entity_poly.pdbx_strand_id
1 'polypeptide(L)' 'FAEPEEVAAAVIFLASDGADMINGADLVVDGGYTIR' A
#
# COMPACT_ATOMS: atom_id res chain seq x y z
N PHE A 1 -14.05 -6.73 0.84
CA PHE A 1 -12.99 -6.92 -0.17
C PHE A 1 -12.52 -5.54 -0.58
N ALA A 2 -11.24 -5.38 -0.91
CA ALA A 2 -10.73 -4.10 -1.35
C ALA A 2 -11.27 -3.78 -2.76
N GLU A 3 -11.65 -2.53 -2.99
CA GLU A 3 -11.92 -2.02 -4.33
C GLU A 3 -10.59 -1.76 -5.05
N PRO A 4 -10.51 -1.88 -6.39
CA PRO A 4 -9.26 -1.68 -7.14
C PRO A 4 -8.56 -0.34 -6.85
N GLU A 5 -9.34 0.71 -6.65
CA GLU A 5 -8.85 2.06 -6.37
C GLU A 5 -8.10 2.15 -5.03
N GLU A 6 -8.48 1.34 -4.04
CA GLU A 6 -7.84 1.31 -2.72
C GLU A 6 -6.43 0.72 -2.80
N VAL A 7 -6.22 -0.29 -3.66
CA VAL A 7 -4.90 -0.86 -3.94
C VAL A 7 -4.08 0.09 -4.82
N ALA A 8 -4.70 0.67 -5.85
CA ALA A 8 -4.03 1.58 -6.77
C ALA A 8 -3.44 2.81 -6.07
N ALA A 9 -4.13 3.35 -5.06
CA ALA A 9 -3.62 4.46 -4.26
C ALA A 9 -2.29 4.13 -3.55
N ALA A 10 -2.18 2.93 -2.96
CA ALA A 10 -0.95 2.48 -2.32
C ALA A 10 0.19 2.28 -3.33
N VAL A 11 -0.12 1.77 -4.53
CA VAL A 11 0.85 1.62 -5.63
C VAL A 11 1.35 3.00 -6.09
N ILE A 12 0.44 3.96 -6.30
CA ILE A 12 0.79 5.32 -6.71
C ILE A 12 1.68 5.98 -5.65
N PHE A 13 1.36 5.82 -4.37
CA PHE A 13 2.20 6.33 -3.29
C PHE A 13 3.62 5.77 -3.35
N LEU A 14 3.78 4.45 -3.44
CA LEU A 14 5.09 3.80 -3.52
C LEU A 14 5.88 4.16 -4.79
N ALA A 15 5.18 4.52 -5.89
CA ALA A 15 5.80 4.96 -7.13
C ALA A 15 6.08 6.48 -7.19
N SER A 16 5.72 7.23 -6.15
CA SER A 16 5.88 8.68 -6.09
C SER A 16 7.08 9.10 -5.25
N ASP A 17 7.52 10.35 -5.41
CA ASP A 17 8.56 10.99 -4.58
C ASP A 17 8.19 10.98 -3.08
N GLY A 18 6.91 10.79 -2.73
CA GLY A 18 6.46 10.63 -1.34
C GLY A 18 7.01 9.38 -0.64
N ALA A 19 7.56 8.43 -1.39
CA ALA A 19 8.12 7.18 -0.89
C ALA A 19 9.66 7.09 -1.02
N ASP A 20 10.37 8.18 -1.28
CA ASP A 20 11.83 8.19 -1.56
C ASP A 20 12.68 7.46 -0.50
N MET A 21 12.24 7.46 0.76
CA MET A 21 12.93 6.81 1.87
C MET A 21 12.28 5.49 2.32
N ILE A 22 11.30 4.97 1.58
CA ILE A 22 10.55 3.75 1.90
C ILE A 22 11.02 2.64 0.96
N ASN A 23 11.95 1.83 1.44
CA ASN A 23 12.51 0.70 0.69
C ASN A 23 12.62 -0.53 1.60
N GLY A 24 12.50 -1.73 1.02
CA GLY A 24 12.66 -3.00 1.75
C GLY A 24 11.56 -3.29 2.78
N ALA A 25 10.38 -2.70 2.60
CA ALA A 25 9.23 -2.88 3.49
C ALA A 25 7.97 -3.25 2.69
N ASP A 26 7.09 -4.04 3.30
CA ASP A 26 5.78 -4.38 2.75
C ASP A 26 4.72 -3.37 3.22
N LEU A 27 3.98 -2.78 2.27
CA LEU A 27 2.80 -1.97 2.57
C LEU A 27 1.54 -2.83 2.38
N VAL A 28 1.02 -3.36 3.47
CA VAL A 28 -0.14 -4.26 3.46
C VAL A 28 -1.45 -3.47 3.36
N VAL A 29 -2.26 -3.78 2.34
CA VAL A 29 -3.61 -3.22 2.11
C VAL A 29 -4.62 -4.36 2.09
N ASP A 30 -5.07 -4.80 3.26
CA ASP A 30 -5.87 -6.03 3.40
C ASP A 30 -7.12 -5.87 4.29
N GLY A 31 -7.46 -4.65 4.69
CA GLY A 31 -8.60 -4.38 5.56
C GLY A 31 -8.46 -4.95 6.99
N GLY A 32 -7.22 -5.18 7.45
CA GLY A 32 -6.94 -5.75 8.78
C GLY A 32 -7.06 -7.26 8.83
N TYR A 33 -7.02 -7.94 7.68
CA TYR A 33 -7.10 -9.40 7.61
C TYR A 33 -5.94 -10.10 8.33
N THR A 34 -4.71 -9.59 8.15
CA THR A 34 -3.48 -10.21 8.70
C THR A 34 -3.34 -10.05 10.21
N ILE A 35 -4.14 -9.18 10.85
CA ILE A 35 -4.05 -8.86 12.28
C ILE A 35 -5.22 -9.40 13.11
N ARG A 36 -6.02 -10.32 12.55
CA ARG A 36 -7.17 -10.96 13.21
C ARG A 36 -6.90 -12.41 13.56
#